data_AF-A0AA94EFL8-F1
#
_entry.id   AF-A0AA94EFL8-F1
#
_cell.length_a   1.000
_cell.length_b   1.000
_cell.length_c   1.000
_cell.angle_alpha   90.00
_cell.angle_beta   90.00
_cell.angle_gamma   90.00
#
_symmetry.space_group_name_H-M   'P 1'
#
loop_
_entity.id
_entity.type
_entity.pdbx_description
1 polymer ?
#
loop_
_entity_poly.entity_id
_entity_poly.type
_entity_poly.pdbx_seq_one_letter_code
_entity_poly.pdbx_strand_id
1 'polypeptide(L)'
;MLKREVSKQGLGAVAEMMETSRAAVSQLVNGKYPGNLERMKARVEGVFFNRTVECPVAGEIPAQQCFSNQRKKPGSNPMNLRFFKACRSGCPHSQQKQQFGGEVIPTLYVSTDEPQEYNPHRTLHLLKTQATSQEGSSKDAQLTYIQLLESEVHNLAARLKTANKGD
;
A
#
# COMPACT_ATOMS: atom_id res chain seq x y z
N MET A 1 -9.23 -30.78 10.44
CA MET A 1 -7.99 -30.03 10.15
C MET A 1 -7.77 -28.92 11.18
N LEU A 2 -8.59 -27.87 11.20
CA LEU A 2 -8.47 -26.80 12.22
C LEU A 2 -8.48 -27.31 13.67
N LYS A 3 -9.36 -28.28 13.99
CA LYS A 3 -9.39 -28.95 15.31
C LYS A 3 -8.04 -29.49 15.76
N ARG A 4 -7.28 -30.10 14.83
CA ARG A 4 -5.96 -30.69 15.12
C ARG A 4 -4.94 -29.61 15.50
N GLU A 5 -4.91 -28.51 14.75
CA GLU A 5 -3.99 -27.40 15.02
C GLU A 5 -4.35 -26.68 16.33
N VAL A 6 -5.65 -26.54 16.63
CA VAL A 6 -6.12 -26.02 17.93
C VAL A 6 -5.72 -26.94 19.09
N SER A 7 -5.80 -28.27 18.93
CA SER A 7 -5.33 -29.20 19.97
C SER A 7 -3.82 -29.13 20.21
N LYS A 8 -3.02 -28.82 19.19
CA LYS A 8 -1.56 -28.71 19.29
C LYS A 8 -1.09 -27.40 19.91
N GLN A 9 -1.70 -26.27 19.53
CA GLN A 9 -1.16 -24.93 19.82
C GLN A 9 -2.09 -24.09 20.70
N GLY A 10 -3.33 -24.55 20.92
CA GLY A 10 -4.36 -23.84 21.67
C GLY A 10 -5.15 -22.84 20.84
N LEU A 11 -6.36 -22.53 21.31
CA LEU A 11 -7.29 -21.60 20.63
C LEU A 11 -6.73 -20.18 20.48
N GLY A 12 -5.96 -19.70 21.45
CA GLY A 12 -5.38 -18.36 21.45
C GLY A 12 -4.36 -18.17 20.34
N ALA A 13 -3.35 -19.04 20.29
CA ALA A 13 -2.29 -18.99 19.29
C ALA A 13 -2.86 -19.15 17.86
N VAL A 14 -3.79 -20.08 17.66
CA VAL A 14 -4.46 -20.28 16.36
C VAL A 14 -5.23 -19.03 15.92
N ALA A 15 -5.92 -18.36 16.84
CA ALA A 15 -6.65 -17.12 16.54
C ALA A 15 -5.71 -15.97 16.14
N GLU A 16 -4.58 -15.84 16.82
CA GLU A 16 -3.55 -14.84 16.52
C GLU A 16 -2.92 -15.07 15.14
N MET A 17 -2.45 -16.29 14.85
CA MET A 17 -1.87 -16.62 13.54
C MET A 17 -2.86 -16.41 12.38
N MET A 18 -4.15 -16.66 12.61
CA MET A 18 -5.20 -16.46 11.61
C MET A 18 -5.75 -15.02 11.54
N GLU A 19 -5.22 -14.09 12.37
CA GLU A 19 -5.72 -12.72 12.54
C GLU A 19 -7.25 -12.62 12.69
N THR A 20 -7.79 -13.42 13.62
CA THR A 20 -9.23 -13.54 13.88
C THR A 20 -9.50 -13.65 15.37
N SER A 21 -10.76 -13.50 15.78
CA SER A 21 -11.12 -13.59 17.19
C SER A 21 -11.09 -15.03 17.68
N ARG A 22 -10.70 -15.22 18.95
CA ARG A 22 -10.77 -16.53 19.63
C ARG A 22 -12.18 -17.13 19.57
N ALA A 23 -13.21 -16.29 19.67
CA ALA A 23 -14.61 -16.68 19.54
C ALA A 23 -14.91 -17.25 18.15
N ALA A 24 -14.41 -16.62 17.08
CA ALA A 24 -14.60 -17.12 15.71
C ALA A 24 -13.94 -18.48 15.50
N VAL A 25 -12.72 -18.69 16.03
CA VAL A 25 -12.04 -20.00 15.97
C VAL A 25 -12.82 -21.07 16.75
N SER A 26 -13.33 -20.73 17.93
CA SER A 26 -14.18 -21.64 18.71
C SER A 26 -15.47 -22.00 17.98
N GLN A 27 -16.14 -21.01 17.37
CA GLN A 27 -17.35 -21.25 16.57
C GLN A 27 -17.05 -22.11 15.33
N LEU A 28 -15.92 -21.92 14.66
CA LEU A 28 -15.49 -22.75 13.52
C LEU A 28 -15.24 -24.20 13.95
N VAL A 29 -14.53 -24.41 15.05
CA VAL A 29 -14.26 -25.74 15.62
C VAL A 29 -15.57 -26.45 15.98
N ASN A 30 -16.55 -25.70 16.49
CA ASN A 30 -17.85 -26.24 16.88
C ASN A 30 -18.88 -26.30 15.74
N GLY A 31 -18.52 -25.91 14.52
CA GLY A 31 -19.43 -25.90 13.36
C GLY A 31 -20.58 -24.87 13.46
N LYS A 32 -20.43 -23.85 14.32
CA LYS A 32 -21.45 -22.82 14.60
C LYS A 32 -21.09 -21.45 14.02
N TYR A 33 -20.06 -21.36 13.18
CA TYR A 33 -19.62 -20.07 12.65
C TYR A 33 -20.63 -19.53 11.62
N PRO A 34 -21.27 -18.37 11.86
CA PRO A 34 -22.35 -17.86 11.01
C PRO A 34 -21.85 -17.15 9.75
N GLY A 35 -20.53 -16.93 9.63
CA GLY A 35 -19.94 -16.22 8.51
C GLY A 35 -19.58 -17.14 7.33
N ASN A 36 -18.89 -16.56 6.35
CA ASN A 36 -18.45 -17.30 5.17
C ASN A 36 -17.35 -18.31 5.52
N LEU A 37 -17.68 -19.60 5.43
CA LEU A 37 -16.79 -20.72 5.75
C LEU A 37 -15.65 -20.88 4.75
N GLU A 38 -15.86 -20.57 3.46
CA GLU A 38 -14.81 -20.65 2.44
C GLU A 38 -13.68 -19.65 2.73
N ARG A 39 -14.04 -18.44 3.18
CA ARG A 39 -13.05 -17.43 3.60
C ARG A 39 -12.21 -17.92 4.78
N MET A 40 -12.87 -18.56 5.75
CA MET A 40 -12.16 -19.12 6.90
C MET A 40 -11.29 -20.31 6.50
N LYS A 41 -11.76 -21.17 5.59
CA LYS A 41 -10.97 -22.26 5.02
C LYS A 41 -9.71 -21.74 4.33
N ALA A 42 -9.82 -20.73 3.47
CA ALA A 42 -8.65 -20.12 2.80
C ALA A 42 -7.64 -19.53 3.80
N ARG A 43 -8.10 -18.95 4.91
CA ARG A 43 -7.20 -18.49 6.00
C ARG A 43 -6.50 -19.66 6.69
N VAL A 44 -7.24 -20.71 7.05
CA VAL A 44 -6.65 -21.91 7.68
C VAL A 44 -5.59 -22.52 6.75
N GLU A 45 -5.89 -22.63 5.47
CA GLU A 45 -4.95 -23.13 4.44
C GLU A 45 -3.74 -22.21 4.27
N GLY A 46 -3.95 -20.89 4.30
CA GLY A 46 -2.86 -19.91 4.24
C GLY A 46 -1.90 -19.98 5.43
N VAL A 47 -2.41 -20.25 6.63
CA VAL A 47 -1.58 -20.31 7.86
C VAL A 47 -0.88 -21.66 8.03
N PHE A 48 -1.61 -22.77 7.86
CA PHE A 48 -1.13 -24.09 8.26
C PHE A 48 -0.73 -25.01 7.10
N PHE A 49 -1.04 -24.62 5.86
CA PHE A 49 -0.84 -25.46 4.68
C PHE A 49 -0.04 -24.75 3.58
N ASN A 50 0.66 -23.67 3.91
CA ASN A 50 1.50 -22.88 2.99
C ASN A 50 0.78 -22.52 1.68
N ARG A 51 -0.54 -22.31 1.72
CA ARG A 51 -1.28 -21.86 0.54
C ARG A 51 -0.85 -20.43 0.20
N THR A 52 -0.21 -20.25 -0.95
CA THR A 52 0.21 -18.95 -1.47
C THR A 52 -0.76 -18.42 -2.54
N VAL A 53 -0.68 -17.13 -2.81
CA VAL A 53 -1.39 -16.43 -3.88
C VAL A 53 -0.44 -15.41 -4.53
N GLU A 54 -0.65 -15.16 -5.82
CA GLU A 54 0.10 -14.14 -6.56
C GLU A 54 -0.53 -12.76 -6.33
N CYS A 55 0.15 -11.91 -5.56
CA CYS A 55 -0.28 -10.55 -5.30
C CYS A 55 0.34 -9.59 -6.32
N PRO A 56 -0.45 -8.76 -7.03
CA PRO A 56 0.09 -7.81 -8.01
C PRO A 56 0.99 -6.71 -7.40
N VAL A 57 1.04 -6.60 -6.06
CA VAL A 57 1.87 -5.63 -5.33
C VAL A 57 3.07 -6.27 -4.64
N ALA A 58 2.91 -7.49 -4.13
CA ALA A 58 3.89 -8.15 -3.25
C ALA A 58 4.46 -9.47 -3.83
N GLY A 59 4.04 -9.87 -5.03
CA GLY A 59 4.38 -11.17 -5.60
C GLY A 59 3.72 -12.33 -4.84
N GLU A 60 4.39 -13.47 -4.81
CA GLU A 60 3.93 -14.65 -4.10
C GLU A 60 3.91 -14.41 -2.59
N ILE A 61 2.71 -14.47 -1.99
CA ILE A 61 2.51 -14.32 -0.54
C ILE A 61 1.56 -15.39 0.01
N PRO A 62 1.67 -15.77 1.30
CA PRO A 62 0.67 -16.60 1.94
C PRO A 62 -0.74 -15.99 1.83
N ALA A 63 -1.75 -16.84 1.60
CA ALA A 63 -3.13 -16.40 1.44
C ALA A 63 -3.64 -15.62 2.67
N GLN A 64 -3.19 -15.99 3.88
CA GLN A 64 -3.51 -15.26 5.10
C GLN A 64 -3.00 -13.81 5.03
N GLN A 65 -1.74 -13.61 4.64
CA GLN A 65 -1.13 -12.29 4.49
C GLN A 65 -1.84 -11.45 3.43
N CYS A 66 -2.32 -12.08 2.34
CA CYS A 66 -3.15 -11.41 1.35
C CYS A 66 -4.42 -10.82 1.97
N PHE A 67 -5.14 -11.59 2.81
CA PHE A 67 -6.33 -11.07 3.51
C PHE A 67 -6.01 -9.92 4.47
N SER A 68 -4.88 -9.97 5.17
CA SER A 68 -4.42 -8.90 6.05
C SER A 68 -4.13 -7.62 5.26
N ASN A 69 -3.41 -7.75 4.14
CA ASN A 69 -3.07 -6.63 3.26
C ASN A 69 -4.31 -5.98 2.64
N GLN A 70 -5.33 -6.74 2.26
CA GLN A 70 -6.59 -6.23 1.71
C GLN A 70 -7.36 -5.29 2.66
N ARG A 71 -7.21 -5.49 3.97
CA ARG A 71 -7.88 -4.70 5.03
C ARG A 71 -7.15 -3.41 5.37
N LYS A 72 -5.90 -3.24 4.92
CA LYS A 72 -5.11 -2.04 5.20
C LYS A 72 -5.78 -0.82 4.56
N LYS A 73 -5.86 0.27 5.32
CA LYS A 73 -6.37 1.56 4.86
C LYS A 73 -5.19 2.45 4.42
N PRO A 74 -5.39 3.30 3.40
CA PRO A 74 -4.38 4.28 3.02
C PRO A 74 -4.10 5.22 4.21
N GLY A 75 -2.84 5.60 4.36
CA GLY A 75 -2.36 6.45 5.44
C GLY A 75 -0.95 6.95 5.10
N SER A 76 -0.10 7.15 6.11
CA SER A 76 1.29 7.57 5.92
C SER A 76 2.16 6.54 5.18
N ASN A 77 1.87 5.25 5.35
CA ASN A 77 2.62 4.21 4.66
C ASN A 77 2.16 4.08 3.19
N PRO A 78 3.02 4.39 2.20
CA PRO A 78 2.67 4.31 0.78
C PRO A 78 2.30 2.88 0.36
N MET A 79 2.84 1.87 1.03
CA MET A 79 2.51 0.47 0.76
C MET A 79 1.05 0.15 1.05
N ASN A 80 0.47 0.74 2.09
CA ASN A 80 -0.94 0.55 2.41
C ASN A 80 -1.84 1.15 1.32
N LEU A 81 -1.46 2.30 0.76
CA LEU A 81 -2.16 2.89 -0.37
C LEU A 81 -2.09 1.99 -1.61
N ARG A 82 -0.93 1.37 -1.89
CA ARG A 82 -0.77 0.44 -3.01
C ARG A 82 -1.65 -0.79 -2.84
N PHE A 83 -1.62 -1.45 -1.69
CA PHE A 83 -2.51 -2.58 -1.40
C PHE A 83 -3.98 -2.17 -1.52
N PHE A 84 -4.35 -1.02 -0.96
CA PHE A 84 -5.72 -0.52 -1.01
C PHE A 84 -6.22 -0.36 -2.44
N LYS A 85 -5.41 0.25 -3.32
CA LYS A 85 -5.71 0.45 -4.75
C LYS A 85 -5.79 -0.87 -5.49
N ALA A 86 -4.75 -1.71 -5.41
CA ALA A 86 -4.68 -2.98 -6.14
C ALA A 86 -5.85 -3.92 -5.77
N CYS A 87 -6.21 -3.99 -4.49
CA CYS A 87 -7.31 -4.83 -4.05
C CYS A 87 -8.68 -4.30 -4.54
N ARG A 88 -8.81 -3.01 -4.86
CA ARG A 88 -10.09 -2.39 -5.26
C ARG A 88 -10.19 -2.05 -6.74
N SER A 89 -9.21 -2.48 -7.53
CA SER A 89 -9.12 -2.27 -8.99
C SER A 89 -9.33 -3.56 -9.80
N GLY A 90 -9.81 -4.65 -9.17
CA GLY A 90 -10.12 -5.90 -9.90
C GLY A 90 -9.16 -7.06 -9.63
N CYS A 91 -8.41 -7.04 -8.53
CA CYS A 91 -7.60 -8.18 -8.12
C CYS A 91 -8.47 -9.45 -7.92
N PRO A 92 -8.12 -10.60 -8.53
CA PRO A 92 -8.93 -11.83 -8.49
C PRO A 92 -9.01 -12.46 -7.09
N HIS A 93 -8.04 -12.16 -6.23
CA HIS A 93 -8.00 -12.63 -4.85
C HIS A 93 -8.64 -11.67 -3.85
N SER A 94 -9.09 -10.50 -4.32
CA SER A 94 -9.67 -9.48 -3.47
C SER A 94 -11.10 -9.81 -3.05
N GLN A 95 -11.37 -9.62 -1.77
CA GLN A 95 -12.72 -9.68 -1.19
C GLN A 95 -13.32 -8.28 -0.97
N GLN A 96 -12.64 -7.24 -1.43
CA GLN A 96 -13.09 -5.86 -1.30
C GLN A 96 -14.00 -5.51 -2.47
N LYS A 97 -14.99 -4.65 -2.22
CA LYS A 97 -15.80 -4.07 -3.30
C LYS A 97 -14.87 -3.35 -4.28
N GLN A 98 -15.00 -3.64 -5.57
CA GLN A 98 -14.30 -2.90 -6.60
C GLN A 98 -14.78 -1.45 -6.57
N GLN A 99 -13.84 -0.52 -6.44
CA GLN A 99 -14.11 0.92 -6.39
C GLN A 99 -13.50 1.65 -7.58
N PHE A 100 -12.48 1.08 -8.19
CA PHE A 100 -11.78 1.65 -9.33
C PHE A 100 -12.07 0.79 -10.57
N GLY A 101 -12.45 1.43 -11.67
CA GLY A 101 -12.52 0.81 -12.99
C GLY A 101 -11.16 0.90 -13.68
N GLY A 102 -10.76 -0.16 -14.38
CA GLY A 102 -9.46 -0.28 -15.05
C GLY A 102 -8.72 -1.55 -14.65
N GLU A 103 -8.00 -2.15 -15.59
CA GLU A 103 -7.17 -3.34 -15.34
C GLU A 103 -6.10 -3.01 -14.28
N VAL A 104 -5.87 -3.93 -13.34
CA VAL A 104 -4.81 -3.76 -12.33
C VAL A 104 -3.49 -3.79 -13.09
N ILE A 105 -2.94 -2.63 -13.44
CA ILE A 105 -1.57 -2.56 -13.98
C ILE A 105 -0.69 -3.11 -12.85
N PRO A 106 -0.05 -4.28 -13.05
CA PRO A 106 0.86 -4.82 -12.06
C PRO A 106 1.89 -3.74 -11.82
N THR A 107 1.99 -3.24 -10.59
CA THR A 107 3.13 -2.40 -10.22
C THR A 107 4.32 -3.35 -10.06
N LEU A 108 4.71 -4.03 -11.14
CA LEU A 108 6.08 -4.44 -11.31
C LEU A 108 6.85 -3.14 -11.17
N TYR A 109 7.58 -3.03 -10.08
CA TYR A 109 8.47 -1.92 -9.83
C TYR A 109 9.48 -1.96 -10.97
N VAL A 110 9.19 -1.25 -12.05
CA VAL A 110 10.23 -0.82 -12.95
C VAL A 110 11.04 0.13 -12.08
N SER A 111 12.05 -0.44 -11.43
CA SER A 111 13.23 0.28 -11.00
C SER A 111 13.83 0.78 -12.30
N THR A 112 13.25 1.86 -12.83
CA THR A 112 14.00 2.65 -13.78
C THR A 112 15.10 3.25 -12.91
N ASP A 113 16.30 2.67 -12.98
CA ASP A 113 17.54 3.34 -12.61
C ASP A 113 17.73 4.63 -13.45
N GLU A 114 16.80 4.91 -14.37
CA GLU A 114 16.61 6.20 -15.02
C GLU A 114 16.48 7.32 -13.97
N PRO A 115 17.36 8.34 -14.04
CA PRO A 115 17.22 9.55 -13.26
C PRO A 115 15.80 10.10 -13.43
N GLN A 116 15.05 10.21 -12.34
CA GLN A 116 13.68 10.72 -12.36
C GLN A 116 13.67 12.08 -13.09
N GLU A 117 13.14 12.07 -14.31
CA GLU A 117 13.12 13.23 -15.20
C GLU A 117 12.54 14.44 -14.47
N TYR A 118 13.25 15.56 -14.49
CA TYR A 118 12.82 16.75 -13.77
C TYR A 118 11.46 17.19 -14.29
N ASN A 119 10.43 17.12 -13.45
CA ASN A 119 9.06 17.51 -13.80
C ASN A 119 8.77 18.94 -13.30
N PRO A 120 8.85 19.97 -14.17
CA PRO A 120 8.72 21.36 -13.76
C PRO A 120 7.31 21.67 -13.21
N HIS A 121 6.27 21.05 -13.75
CA HIS A 121 4.89 21.31 -13.32
C HIS A 121 4.66 20.90 -11.87
N ARG A 122 5.20 19.75 -11.45
CA ARG A 122 5.11 19.29 -10.06
C ARG A 122 5.86 20.22 -9.11
N THR A 123 7.07 20.63 -9.49
CA THR A 123 7.90 21.54 -8.67
C THR A 123 7.20 22.87 -8.48
N LEU A 124 6.70 23.49 -9.54
CA LEU A 124 5.96 24.77 -9.47
C LEU A 124 4.73 24.67 -8.56
N HIS A 125 3.96 23.59 -8.67
CA HIS A 125 2.82 23.37 -7.80
C HIS A 125 3.23 23.31 -6.32
N LEU A 126 4.31 22.57 -6.00
CA LEU A 126 4.79 22.45 -4.63
C LEU A 126 5.27 23.78 -4.05
N LEU A 127 6.08 24.53 -4.79
CA LEU A 127 6.58 25.84 -4.35
C LEU A 127 5.43 26.82 -4.12
N LYS A 128 4.40 26.79 -4.98
CA LYS A 128 3.20 27.61 -4.79
C LYS A 128 2.43 27.22 -3.54
N THR A 129 2.21 25.92 -3.32
CA THR A 129 1.54 25.45 -2.09
C THR A 129 2.33 25.81 -0.84
N GLN A 130 3.66 25.72 -0.87
CA GLN A 130 4.53 26.07 0.24
C GLN A 130 4.41 27.55 0.60
N ALA A 131 4.49 28.44 -0.39
CA ALA A 131 4.39 29.88 -0.18
C ALA A 131 3.02 30.30 0.39
N THR A 132 1.92 29.71 -0.12
CA THR A 132 0.57 29.96 0.40
C THR A 132 0.33 29.40 1.80
N SER A 133 1.15 28.43 2.25
CA SER A 133 0.99 27.83 3.59
C SER A 133 1.78 28.56 4.67
N GLN A 134 2.82 29.31 4.29
CA GLN A 134 3.68 30.02 5.23
C GLN A 134 3.17 31.42 5.57
N GLU A 135 2.37 32.04 4.70
CA GLU A 135 2.02 33.45 4.79
C GLU A 135 0.51 33.68 4.92
N GLY A 136 0.14 34.60 5.82
CA GLY A 136 -1.26 34.98 6.06
C GLY A 136 -1.82 35.98 5.03
N SER A 137 -0.97 36.63 4.24
CA SER A 137 -1.33 37.65 3.25
C SER A 137 -0.98 37.21 1.84
N SER A 138 -1.85 37.55 0.88
CA SER A 138 -1.66 37.23 -0.54
C SER A 138 -0.39 37.85 -1.14
N LYS A 139 0.01 39.05 -0.68
CA LYS A 139 1.24 39.70 -1.14
C LYS A 139 2.49 38.99 -0.61
N ASP A 140 2.48 38.62 0.66
CA ASP A 140 3.62 37.96 1.30
C ASP A 140 3.81 36.55 0.71
N ALA A 141 2.72 35.82 0.47
CA ALA A 141 2.74 34.55 -0.25
C ALA A 141 3.32 34.68 -1.67
N GLN A 142 3.07 35.78 -2.38
CA GLN A 142 3.67 36.02 -3.70
C GLN A 142 5.17 36.27 -3.61
N LEU A 143 5.63 37.08 -2.64
CA LEU A 143 7.06 37.31 -2.43
C LEU A 143 7.79 36.00 -2.09
N THR A 144 7.25 35.21 -1.16
CA THR A 144 7.82 33.91 -0.78
C THR A 144 7.86 32.95 -1.96
N TYR A 145 6.83 32.93 -2.81
CA TYR A 145 6.84 32.12 -4.02
C TYR A 145 7.94 32.53 -5.01
N ILE A 146 8.15 33.84 -5.20
CA ILE A 146 9.23 34.35 -6.07
C ILE A 146 10.60 33.93 -5.54
N GLN A 147 10.86 34.10 -4.24
CA GLN A 147 12.13 33.70 -3.62
C GLN A 147 12.40 32.19 -3.76
N LEU A 148 11.36 31.37 -3.59
CA LEU A 148 11.45 29.92 -3.80
C LEU A 148 11.78 29.57 -5.25
N LEU A 149 11.15 30.24 -6.22
CA LEU A 149 11.45 30.07 -7.65
C LEU A 149 12.88 30.46 -7.99
N GLU A 150 13.35 31.60 -7.46
CA GLU A 150 14.74 32.03 -7.63
C GLU A 150 15.71 30.96 -7.12
N SER A 151 15.47 30.41 -5.93
CA SER A 151 16.32 29.34 -5.37
C SER A 151 16.34 28.08 -6.26
N GLU A 152 15.19 27.69 -6.84
CA GLU A 152 15.09 26.53 -7.71
C GLU A 152 15.84 26.75 -9.04
N VAL A 153 15.72 27.93 -9.64
CA VAL A 153 16.48 28.28 -10.85
C VAL A 153 17.99 28.22 -10.60
N HIS A 154 18.46 28.70 -9.44
CA HIS A 154 19.87 28.58 -9.06
C HIS A 154 20.30 27.12 -8.92
N ASN A 155 19.48 26.27 -8.29
CA ASN A 155 19.75 24.83 -8.16
C ASN A 155 19.82 24.13 -9.51
N LEU A 156 18.88 24.41 -10.42
CA LEU A 156 18.88 23.85 -11.76
C LEU A 156 20.12 24.28 -12.55
N ALA A 157 20.51 25.56 -12.47
CA ALA A 157 21.72 26.06 -13.09
C ALA A 157 22.98 25.35 -12.55
N ALA A 158 23.04 25.09 -11.24
CA ALA A 158 24.14 24.32 -10.63
C ALA A 158 24.17 22.88 -11.14
N ARG A 159 23.01 22.20 -11.21
CA ARG A 159 22.88 20.83 -11.72
C ARG A 159 23.32 20.71 -13.19
N LEU A 160 22.93 21.67 -14.02
CA LEU A 160 23.37 21.73 -15.43
C LEU A 160 24.89 21.91 -15.54
N LYS A 161 25.48 22.78 -14.71
CA LYS A 161 26.94 22.95 -14.67
C LYS A 161 27.68 21.68 -14.25
N THR A 162 27.13 20.91 -13.31
CA THR A 162 27.73 19.63 -12.90
C THR A 162 27.57 18.55 -13.95
N ALA A 163 26.43 18.51 -14.65
CA ALA A 163 26.20 17.56 -15.74
C ALA A 163 27.18 17.80 -16.91
N ASN A 164 27.39 19.06 -17.29
CA ASN A 164 28.30 19.44 -18.38
C ASN A 164 29.80 19.28 -18.06
N LYS A 165 30.17 18.94 -16.82
CA LYS A 165 31.58 18.78 -16.40
C LYS A 165 32.03 17.31 -16.35
N GLY A 166 31.11 16.39 -16.59
CA GLY A 166 31.34 14.93 -16.59
C GLY A 166 31.50 14.30 -17.98
N ASP A 167 31.48 15.11 -19.04
CA ASP A 167 31.86 14.76 -20.42
C ASP A 167 33.24 15.34 -20.75
#